data_AF-A0A1J0LNX2-F1
#
_entry.id   AF-A0A1J0LNX2-F1
#
_cell.length_a   1.000
_cell.length_b   1.000
_cell.length_c   1.000
_cell.angle_alpha   90.00
_cell.angle_beta   90.00
_cell.angle_gamma   90.00
#
_symmetry.space_group_name_H-M   'P 1'
#
loop_
_entity.id
_entity.type
_entity.pdbx_description
1 polymer ?
#
loop_
_entity_poly.entity_id
_entity_poly.type
_entity_poly.pdbx_seq_one_letter_code
_entity_poly.pdbx_strand_id
1 'polypeptide(L)'
;MNNKNQSKKKFLPVWVWIIALIEIILVLFFSIGTAMNPGEFIPGVSELNYVTQLYITRNVTAVLGLIIALLLRSHKALFVMLIVRIVTDISDVVTVYAFDAEIIKSSVPMVVGILIIPPLFALGYLWKRIQNDN
;
A
#
# COMPACT_ATOMS: atom_id res chain seq x y z
N MET A 1 40.55 -19.08 -17.33
CA MET A 1 39.17 -19.28 -16.81
C MET A 1 38.64 -17.94 -16.32
N ASN A 2 37.76 -17.29 -17.09
CA ASN A 2 37.11 -16.04 -16.69
C ASN A 2 35.93 -16.37 -15.78
N ASN A 3 36.15 -16.28 -14.46
CA ASN A 3 35.09 -16.41 -13.46
C ASN A 3 34.17 -15.19 -13.57
N LYS A 4 33.07 -15.35 -14.31
CA LYS A 4 31.98 -14.39 -14.39
C LYS A 4 31.45 -14.15 -12.98
N ASN A 5 31.83 -13.02 -12.38
CA ASN A 5 31.05 -12.40 -11.32
C ASN A 5 29.68 -12.03 -11.90
N GLN A 6 28.76 -13.00 -11.94
CA GLN A 6 27.35 -12.73 -12.13
C GLN A 6 26.86 -12.00 -10.87
N SER A 7 27.06 -10.69 -10.86
CA SER A 7 26.34 -9.76 -10.00
C SER A 7 24.86 -10.14 -10.08
N LYS A 8 24.33 -10.78 -9.04
CA LYS A 8 22.88 -11.05 -8.92
C LYS A 8 22.21 -9.69 -8.95
N LYS A 9 21.63 -9.31 -10.10
CA LYS A 9 20.83 -8.09 -10.22
C LYS A 9 19.72 -8.17 -9.16
N LYS A 10 19.78 -7.27 -8.17
CA LYS A 10 18.78 -7.22 -7.09
C LYS A 10 17.41 -6.98 -7.72
N PHE A 11 16.40 -7.74 -7.29
CA PHE A 11 15.02 -7.59 -7.78
C PHE A 11 14.53 -6.15 -7.59
N LEU A 12 14.69 -5.59 -6.39
CA LEU A 12 14.38 -4.19 -6.09
C LEU A 12 15.54 -3.55 -5.31
N PRO A 13 15.75 -2.24 -5.46
CA PRO A 13 16.62 -1.48 -4.58
C PRO A 13 15.99 -1.37 -3.20
N VAL A 14 16.82 -1.13 -2.17
CA VAL A 14 16.41 -1.13 -0.76
C VAL A 14 15.27 -0.13 -0.49
N TRP A 15 15.29 1.04 -1.12
CA TRP A 15 14.25 2.06 -0.88
C TRP A 15 12.87 1.65 -1.41
N VAL A 16 12.78 0.89 -2.52
CA VAL A 16 11.49 0.37 -3.00
C VAL A 16 10.98 -0.74 -2.08
N TRP A 17 11.88 -1.55 -1.52
CA TRP A 17 11.53 -2.51 -0.49
C TRP A 17 10.96 -1.82 0.75
N ILE A 18 11.59 -0.73 1.21
CA ILE A 18 11.10 0.05 2.36
C ILE A 18 9.69 0.56 2.10
N ILE A 19 9.43 1.16 0.94
CA ILE A 19 8.09 1.65 0.58
C ILE A 19 7.07 0.50 0.61
N ALA A 20 7.35 -0.61 -0.07
CA ALA A 20 6.43 -1.75 -0.13
C ALA A 20 6.18 -2.36 1.26
N LEU A 21 7.19 -2.41 2.13
CA LEU A 21 7.03 -2.90 3.49
C LEU A 21 6.23 -1.94 4.37
N ILE A 22 6.41 -0.63 4.21
CA ILE A 22 5.60 0.39 4.90
C ILE A 22 4.13 0.22 4.51
N GLU A 23 3.81 0.08 3.22
CA GLU A 23 2.46 -0.19 2.72
C GLU A 23 1.85 -1.42 3.41
N ILE A 24 2.59 -2.53 3.44
CA ILE A 24 2.11 -3.79 4.02
C ILE A 24 1.91 -3.65 5.54
N ILE A 25 2.91 -3.16 6.26
CA ILE A 25 2.91 -3.15 7.72
C ILE A 25 1.88 -2.16 8.25
N LEU A 26 1.86 -0.92 7.76
CA LEU A 26 0.92 0.08 8.25
C LEU A 26 -0.52 -0.33 7.98
N VAL A 27 -0.81 -0.79 6.77
CA VAL A 27 -2.17 -1.17 6.39
C VAL A 27 -2.64 -2.38 7.22
N LEU A 28 -1.80 -3.37 7.45
CA LEU A 28 -2.15 -4.51 8.32
C LEU A 28 -2.31 -4.06 9.77
N PHE A 29 -1.45 -3.17 10.27
CA PHE A 29 -1.57 -2.62 11.62
C PHE A 29 -2.92 -1.93 11.84
N PHE A 30 -3.33 -1.04 10.93
CA PHE A 30 -4.63 -0.37 11.02
C PHE A 30 -5.80 -1.34 10.82
N SER A 31 -5.69 -2.30 9.90
CA SER A 31 -6.77 -3.26 9.62
C SER A 31 -6.99 -4.23 10.78
N ILE A 32 -5.91 -4.83 11.30
CA ILE A 32 -5.96 -5.76 12.45
C ILE A 32 -6.35 -4.99 13.71
N GLY A 33 -5.78 -3.81 13.92
CA GLY A 33 -6.13 -2.93 15.03
C GLY A 33 -7.61 -2.58 15.05
N THR A 34 -8.17 -2.17 13.91
CA THR A 34 -9.61 -1.91 13.76
C THR A 34 -10.44 -3.18 13.98
N ALA A 35 -9.94 -4.35 13.56
CA ALA A 35 -10.63 -5.63 13.77
C ALA A 35 -10.71 -6.03 15.25
N MET A 36 -9.64 -5.77 16.02
CA MET A 36 -9.54 -6.15 17.42
C MET A 36 -10.16 -5.12 18.37
N ASN A 37 -9.89 -3.83 18.13
CA ASN A 37 -10.31 -2.72 18.97
C ASN A 37 -10.82 -1.54 18.12
N PRO A 38 -12.01 -1.62 17.49
CA PRO A 38 -12.50 -0.61 16.56
C PRO A 38 -12.43 0.82 17.10
N GLY A 39 -12.79 1.03 18.38
CA GLY A 39 -12.84 2.35 18.99
C GLY A 39 -11.49 3.01 19.27
N GLU A 40 -10.39 2.23 19.31
CA GLU A 40 -9.03 2.78 19.44
C GLU A 40 -8.50 3.31 18.10
N PHE A 41 -9.00 2.77 16.98
CA PHE A 41 -8.53 3.07 15.64
C PHE A 41 -9.47 3.99 14.86
N ILE A 42 -10.77 3.96 15.15
CA ILE A 42 -11.79 4.82 14.54
C ILE A 42 -12.66 5.41 15.67
N PRO A 43 -12.54 6.72 15.95
CA PRO A 43 -13.34 7.36 16.99
C PRO A 43 -14.83 7.20 16.73
N GLY A 44 -15.61 6.88 17.77
CA GLY A 44 -17.06 6.74 17.67
C GLY A 44 -17.55 5.39 17.10
N VAL A 45 -16.65 4.46 16.78
CA VAL A 45 -17.00 3.07 16.43
C VAL A 45 -16.78 2.16 17.63
N SER A 46 -17.85 1.62 18.21
CA SER A 46 -17.75 0.69 19.34
C SER A 46 -17.65 -0.79 18.92
N GLU A 47 -18.16 -1.12 17.74
CA GLU A 47 -18.27 -2.51 17.25
C GLU A 47 -17.97 -2.60 15.75
N LEU A 48 -17.61 -3.81 15.31
CA LEU A 48 -17.44 -4.08 13.89
C LEU A 48 -18.80 -4.01 13.18
N ASN A 49 -18.90 -3.08 12.24
CA ASN A 49 -20.06 -2.94 11.38
C ASN A 49 -19.66 -3.15 9.91
N TYR A 50 -20.63 -3.05 9.01
CA TYR A 50 -20.38 -3.20 7.58
C TYR A 50 -19.31 -2.24 7.05
N VAL A 51 -19.30 -0.99 7.53
CA VAL A 51 -18.36 0.05 7.08
C VAL A 51 -16.92 -0.29 7.50
N THR A 52 -16.72 -0.67 8.76
CA THR A 52 -15.39 -1.05 9.26
C THR A 52 -14.88 -2.33 8.62
N GLN A 53 -15.76 -3.31 8.38
CA GLN A 53 -15.39 -4.52 7.66
C GLN A 53 -15.02 -4.22 6.20
N LEU A 54 -15.77 -3.36 5.51
CA LEU A 54 -15.44 -2.96 4.14
C LEU A 54 -14.06 -2.29 4.06
N TYR A 55 -13.76 -1.41 5.03
CA TYR A 55 -12.44 -0.81 5.18
C TYR A 55 -11.35 -1.88 5.34
N ILE A 56 -11.53 -2.83 6.28
CA ILE A 56 -10.57 -3.91 6.56
C ILE A 56 -10.38 -4.77 5.31
N THR A 57 -11.46 -5.28 4.72
CA THR A 57 -11.41 -6.20 3.58
C THR A 57 -10.70 -5.59 2.40
N ARG A 58 -11.02 -4.34 2.04
CA ARG A 58 -10.37 -3.64 0.92
C ARG A 58 -8.87 -3.47 1.15
N ASN A 59 -8.48 -3.04 2.35
CA ASN A 59 -7.09 -2.81 2.73
C ASN A 59 -6.27 -4.10 2.76
N VAL A 60 -6.78 -5.15 3.42
CA VAL A 60 -6.14 -6.45 3.49
C VAL A 60 -6.02 -7.07 2.09
N THR A 61 -7.06 -6.97 1.25
CA THR A 61 -7.02 -7.50 -0.13
C THR A 61 -5.93 -6.83 -0.96
N ALA A 62 -5.80 -5.51 -0.89
CA ALA A 62 -4.75 -4.78 -1.60
C ALA A 62 -3.34 -5.19 -1.12
N VAL A 63 -3.16 -5.35 0.20
CA VAL A 63 -1.90 -5.81 0.79
C VAL A 63 -1.55 -7.23 0.37
N LEU A 64 -2.52 -8.15 0.36
CA LEU A 64 -2.29 -9.51 -0.12
C LEU A 64 -1.83 -9.50 -1.58
N GLY A 65 -2.40 -8.66 -2.43
CA GLY A 65 -1.94 -8.47 -3.80
C GLY A 65 -0.49 -7.95 -3.88
N LEU A 66 -0.10 -6.99 -3.04
CA LEU A 66 1.29 -6.51 -2.93
C LEU A 66 2.24 -7.64 -2.50
N ILE A 67 1.87 -8.42 -1.48
CA ILE A 67 2.66 -9.57 -1.01
C ILE A 67 2.85 -10.58 -2.14
N ILE A 68 1.78 -10.95 -2.84
CA ILE A 68 1.83 -11.88 -3.97
C ILE A 68 2.77 -11.33 -5.06
N ALA A 69 2.67 -10.06 -5.42
CA ALA A 69 3.54 -9.44 -6.41
C ALA A 69 5.03 -9.51 -6.03
N LEU A 70 5.35 -9.30 -4.74
CA LEU A 70 6.70 -9.42 -4.21
C LEU A 70 7.20 -10.88 -4.21
N LEU A 71 6.35 -11.84 -3.82
CA LEU A 71 6.68 -13.27 -3.84
C LEU A 71 6.94 -13.78 -5.26
N LEU A 72 6.15 -13.32 -6.23
CA LEU A 72 6.34 -13.60 -7.66
C LEU A 72 7.60 -12.93 -8.24
N ARG A 73 8.23 -11.99 -7.51
CA ARG A 73 9.36 -11.19 -7.96
C ARG A 73 9.12 -10.55 -9.34
N SER A 74 7.90 -10.06 -9.55
CA SER A 74 7.48 -9.47 -10.83
C SER A 74 7.34 -7.96 -10.70
N HIS A 75 8.17 -7.21 -11.45
CA HIS A 75 8.07 -5.75 -11.51
C HIS A 75 6.71 -5.31 -12.05
N LYS A 76 6.18 -6.01 -13.06
CA LYS A 76 4.88 -5.71 -13.67
C LYS A 76 3.74 -5.92 -12.67
N ALA A 77 3.76 -7.02 -11.93
CA ALA A 77 2.74 -7.29 -10.90
C ALA A 77 2.80 -6.24 -9.79
N LEU A 78 4.01 -5.90 -9.31
CA LEU A 78 4.18 -4.91 -8.25
C LEU A 78 3.74 -3.52 -8.72
N PHE A 79 4.06 -3.16 -9.96
CA PHE A 79 3.64 -1.91 -10.58
C PHE A 79 2.12 -1.79 -10.65
N VAL A 80 1.43 -2.82 -11.14
CA VAL A 80 -0.05 -2.83 -11.19
C VAL A 80 -0.65 -2.73 -9.79
N MET A 81 -0.13 -3.49 -8.82
CA MET A 81 -0.67 -3.47 -7.45
C MET A 81 -0.47 -2.12 -6.76
N LEU A 82 0.66 -1.44 -6.99
CA LEU A 82 0.88 -0.09 -6.47
C LEU A 82 -0.04 0.94 -7.13
N ILE A 83 -0.39 0.79 -8.42
CA ILE A 83 -1.42 1.64 -9.07
C ILE A 83 -2.77 1.42 -8.39
N VAL A 84 -3.20 0.17 -8.24
CA VAL A 84 -4.49 -0.15 -7.59
C VAL A 84 -4.55 0.44 -6.19
N ARG A 85 -3.44 0.35 -5.44
CA ARG A 85 -3.32 0.93 -4.10
C ARG A 85 -3.51 2.45 -4.11
N ILE A 86 -2.71 3.15 -4.91
CA ILE A 86 -2.76 4.62 -5.00
C ILE A 86 -4.15 5.10 -5.42
N VAL A 87 -4.77 4.47 -6.42
CA VAL A 87 -6.12 4.85 -6.87
C VAL A 87 -7.15 4.64 -5.77
N THR A 88 -7.04 3.55 -5.01
CA THR A 88 -7.93 3.26 -3.89
C THR A 88 -7.76 4.28 -2.77
N ASP A 89 -6.52 4.62 -2.40
CA ASP A 89 -6.22 5.59 -1.35
C ASP A 89 -6.68 7.00 -1.75
N ILE A 90 -6.49 7.41 -3.00
CA ILE A 90 -7.01 8.67 -3.52
C ILE A 90 -8.55 8.68 -3.45
N SER A 91 -9.20 7.58 -3.83
CA SER A 91 -10.65 7.45 -3.76
C SER A 91 -11.16 7.59 -2.32
N ASP A 92 -10.43 7.02 -1.35
CA ASP A 92 -10.74 7.18 0.07
C ASP A 92 -10.59 8.63 0.53
N VAL A 93 -9.47 9.29 0.20
CA VAL A 93 -9.27 10.70 0.54
C VAL A 93 -10.39 11.58 -0.03
N VAL A 94 -10.76 11.37 -1.30
CA VAL A 94 -11.86 12.11 -1.93
C VAL A 94 -13.17 11.83 -1.21
N THR A 95 -13.46 10.58 -0.88
CA THR A 95 -14.68 10.18 -0.16
C THR A 95 -14.75 10.84 1.22
N VAL A 96 -13.65 10.88 1.97
CA VAL A 96 -13.58 11.53 3.28
C VAL A 96 -13.98 13.00 3.21
N TYR A 97 -13.49 13.73 2.20
CA TYR A 97 -13.86 15.14 2.02
C TYR A 97 -15.26 15.32 1.44
N ALA A 98 -15.69 14.47 0.52
CA ALA A 98 -17.00 14.55 -0.12
C ALA A 98 -18.16 14.29 0.86
N PHE A 99 -17.96 13.38 1.81
CA PHE A 99 -18.97 13.02 2.83
C PHE A 99 -18.74 13.70 4.18
N ASP A 100 -17.85 14.69 4.25
CA ASP A 100 -17.56 15.45 5.47
C ASP A 100 -17.27 14.56 6.69
N ALA A 101 -16.49 13.49 6.50
CA ALA A 101 -16.23 12.50 7.53
C ALA A 101 -15.21 13.02 8.58
N GLU A 102 -15.64 13.95 9.44
CA GLU A 102 -14.79 14.68 10.41
C GLU A 102 -13.93 13.75 11.26
N ILE A 103 -14.50 12.62 11.66
CA ILE A 103 -13.87 11.59 12.51
C ILE A 103 -12.54 11.08 11.92
N ILE A 104 -12.44 10.99 10.58
CA ILE A 104 -11.29 10.39 9.88
C ILE A 104 -10.50 11.40 9.03
N LYS A 105 -10.96 12.65 8.93
CA LYS A 105 -10.24 13.73 8.22
C LYS A 105 -8.83 13.96 8.75
N SER A 106 -8.62 13.83 10.06
CA SER A 106 -7.31 14.02 10.70
C SER A 106 -6.25 13.01 10.25
N SER A 107 -6.66 11.84 9.75
CA SER A 107 -5.75 10.80 9.24
C SER A 107 -5.31 11.03 7.79
N VAL A 108 -6.00 11.88 7.04
CA VAL A 108 -5.72 12.12 5.60
C VAL A 108 -4.28 12.57 5.32
N PRO A 109 -3.66 13.50 6.08
CA PRO A 109 -2.27 13.91 5.83
C PRO A 109 -1.29 12.74 5.91
N MET A 110 -1.52 11.78 6.83
CA MET A 110 -0.70 10.58 6.96
C MET A 110 -0.86 9.66 5.75
N VAL A 111 -2.10 9.43 5.30
CA VAL A 111 -2.38 8.64 4.08
C VAL A 111 -1.69 9.26 2.86
N VAL A 112 -1.81 10.57 2.66
CA VAL A 112 -1.18 11.25 1.53
C VAL A 112 0.35 11.18 1.61
N GLY A 113 0.91 11.56 2.77
CA GLY A 113 2.35 11.67 2.97
C GLY A 113 3.10 10.34 2.97
N ILE A 114 2.47 9.27 3.43
CA ILE A 114 3.11 7.97 3.65
C ILE A 114 2.64 6.91 2.65
N LEU A 115 1.34 6.89 2.32
CA LEU A 115 0.72 5.81 1.52
C LEU A 115 0.44 6.18 0.06
N ILE A 116 0.45 7.45 -0.30
CA ILE A 116 0.25 7.89 -1.70
C ILE A 116 1.56 8.35 -2.32
N ILE A 117 2.22 9.32 -1.69
CA ILE A 117 3.41 9.97 -2.26
C ILE A 117 4.58 8.99 -2.46
N PRO A 118 5.00 8.18 -1.45
CA PRO A 118 6.12 7.26 -1.63
C PRO A 118 5.88 6.20 -2.72
N PRO A 119 4.70 5.53 -2.77
CA PRO A 119 4.37 4.63 -3.87
C PRO A 119 4.43 5.24 -5.26
N LEU A 120 4.10 6.53 -5.43
CA LEU A 120 4.26 7.21 -6.73
C LEU A 120 5.72 7.24 -7.19
N PHE A 121 6.67 7.46 -6.29
CA PHE A 121 8.10 7.38 -6.61
C PHE A 121 8.52 5.95 -6.98
N ALA A 122 8.01 4.94 -6.25
CA ALA A 122 8.25 3.54 -6.58
C ALA A 122 7.70 3.17 -7.97
N LEU A 123 6.52 3.66 -8.34
CA LEU A 123 5.96 3.50 -9.69
C LEU A 123 6.88 4.09 -10.76
N GLY A 124 7.39 5.31 -10.57
CA GLY A 124 8.32 5.94 -11.51
C GLY A 124 9.59 5.10 -11.73
N TYR A 125 10.12 4.48 -10.68
CA TYR A 125 11.23 3.53 -10.79
C TYR A 125 10.85 2.25 -11.53
N LEU A 126 9.75 1.61 -11.11
CA LEU A 126 9.30 0.34 -11.67
C LEU A 126 8.97 0.46 -13.16
N TRP A 127 8.36 1.58 -13.58
CA TRP A 127 8.08 1.88 -14.98
C TRP A 127 9.36 1.86 -15.83
N LYS A 128 10.39 2.61 -15.41
CA LYS A 128 11.70 2.62 -16.08
C LYS A 128 12.32 1.22 -16.10
N ARG A 129 12.19 0.47 -15.01
CA ARG A 129 12.72 -0.91 -14.93
C ARG A 129 12.04 -1.84 -15.93
N ILE A 130 10.71 -1.76 -16.04
CA ILE A 130 9.91 -2.57 -16.97
C ILE A 130 10.26 -2.23 -18.44
N GLN A 131 10.44 -0.95 -18.76
CA GLN A 131 10.86 -0.53 -20.11
C GLN A 131 12.25 -1.05 -20.49
N ASN A 132 13.18 -1.13 -19.53
CA ASN A 132 14.53 -1.61 -19.77
C ASN A 132 14.66 -3.14 -19.79
N ASP A 133 13.64 -3.87 -19.33
CA ASP A 133 13.61 -5.34 -19.29
C ASP A 133 12.79 -5.94 -20.46
N ASN A 134 12.11 -5.12 -21.28
CA ASN A 134 11.48 -5.52 -22.55
C ASN A 134 12.38 -5.14 -23.74
#